data_AF-A0A1I2ZT77-F1
#
_entry.id   AF-A0A1I2ZT77-F1
#
_cell.length_a   1.000
_cell.length_b   1.000
_cell.length_c   1.000
_cell.angle_alpha   90.00
_cell.angle_beta   90.00
_cell.angle_gamma   90.00
#
_symmetry.space_group_name_H-M   'P 1'
#
loop_
_entity.id
_entity.type
_entity.pdbx_description
1 polymer ?
#
loop_
_entity_poly.entity_id
_entity_poly.type
_entity_poly.pdbx_seq_one_letter_code
_entity_poly.pdbx_strand_id
1 'polypeptide(L)'
;MKTRLSAAPRTPQRKYSLFRGLAQFWRWLAVLAWKLLTSCWGLFKWICVPVGKLRQKIMAVLRGLLPAKTPDQKIFRVYEIFLRLGRRFGCPRKTCETPLEYVRRLQTSGKIELFPGEEVEELTSLFLKARYSHEPVSWQQAAISEQLLKIIRSKLK
;
A
#
# COMPACT_ATOMS: atom_id res chain seq x y z
N MET A 1 29.80 23.70 95.01
CA MET A 1 29.18 23.86 93.67
C MET A 1 29.22 22.51 92.94
N LYS A 2 28.07 21.90 92.64
CA LYS A 2 27.96 20.63 91.91
C LYS A 2 27.26 20.88 90.58
N THR A 3 28.02 20.90 89.49
CA THR A 3 27.52 21.00 88.10
C THR A 3 26.90 19.66 87.70
N ARG A 4 25.59 19.64 87.44
CA ARG A 4 24.88 18.48 86.88
C ARG A 4 25.02 18.52 85.35
N LEU A 5 25.74 17.56 84.78
CA LEU A 5 25.78 17.31 83.34
C LEU A 5 24.45 16.70 82.90
N SER A 6 23.68 17.45 82.11
CA SER A 6 22.43 16.97 81.49
C SER A 6 22.75 16.06 80.30
N ALA A 7 22.12 14.87 80.25
CA ALA A 7 22.33 13.89 79.20
C ALA A 7 21.79 14.38 77.84
N ALA A 8 22.58 14.17 76.78
CA ALA A 8 22.24 14.55 75.41
C ALA A 8 21.01 13.76 74.88
N PRO A 9 20.14 14.38 74.07
CA PRO A 9 18.93 13.73 73.54
C PRO A 9 19.29 12.61 72.56
N ARG A 10 18.75 11.41 72.79
CA ARG A 10 18.85 10.29 71.86
C ARG A 10 18.04 10.58 70.60
N THR A 11 18.70 10.67 69.44
CA THR A 11 18.05 10.75 68.14
C THR A 11 17.26 9.47 67.85
N PRO A 12 16.02 9.54 67.34
CA PRO A 12 15.23 8.35 67.03
C PRO A 12 15.87 7.55 65.89
N GLN A 13 16.20 6.28 66.17
CA GLN A 13 16.65 5.35 65.14
C GLN A 13 15.51 5.09 64.16
N ARG A 14 15.62 5.67 62.96
CA ARG A 14 14.67 5.48 61.86
C ARG A 14 14.77 4.03 61.38
N LYS A 15 13.78 3.21 61.71
CA LYS A 15 13.69 1.82 61.24
C LYS A 15 13.63 1.82 59.70
N TYR A 16 14.70 1.39 59.05
CA TYR A 16 14.71 1.15 57.62
C TYR A 16 13.73 0.02 57.30
N SER A 17 12.61 0.36 56.67
CA SER A 17 11.59 -0.60 56.25
C SER A 17 12.06 -1.27 54.96
N LEU A 18 12.38 -2.57 55.05
CA LEU A 18 12.78 -3.43 53.92
C LEU A 18 11.78 -3.36 52.75
N PHE A 19 10.50 -3.12 53.06
CA PHE A 19 9.45 -2.90 52.06
C PHE A 19 9.71 -1.71 51.13
N ARG A 20 10.34 -0.63 51.62
CA ARG A 20 10.69 0.52 50.75
C ARG A 20 11.80 0.18 49.77
N GLY A 21 12.79 -0.62 50.19
CA GLY A 21 13.84 -1.11 49.30
C GLY A 21 13.28 -2.02 48.21
N LEU A 22 12.37 -2.93 48.57
CA LEU A 22 11.70 -3.81 47.61
C LEU A 22 10.86 -3.02 46.60
N ALA A 23 10.08 -2.04 47.06
CA ALA A 23 9.26 -1.19 46.18
C ALA A 23 10.12 -0.38 45.20
N GLN A 24 11.29 0.10 45.63
CA GLN A 24 12.21 0.85 44.78
C GLN A 24 12.86 -0.05 43.73
N PHE A 25 13.22 -1.29 44.09
CA PHE A 25 13.70 -2.29 43.16
C PHE A 25 12.67 -2.62 42.07
N TRP A 26 11.41 -2.85 42.45
CA TRP A 26 10.32 -3.11 41.50
C TRP A 26 10.05 -1.94 40.55
N ARG A 27 10.11 -0.70 41.05
CA ARG A 27 10.01 0.50 40.20
C ARG A 27 11.13 0.56 39.17
N TRP A 28 12.36 0.25 39.57
CA TRP A 28 13.49 0.24 38.65
C TRP A 28 13.33 -0.85 37.57
N LEU A 29 12.88 -2.03 37.97
CA LEU A 29 12.64 -3.17 37.08
C LEU A 29 11.52 -2.88 36.05
N ALA A 30 10.44 -2.22 36.49
CA ALA A 30 9.36 -1.77 35.61
C ALA A 30 9.84 -0.74 34.58
N VAL A 31 10.67 0.24 34.98
CA VAL A 31 11.24 1.24 34.05
C VAL A 31 12.17 0.58 33.04
N LEU A 32 12.99 -0.39 33.47
CA LEU A 32 13.88 -1.14 32.59
C LEU A 32 13.09 -1.95 31.57
N ALA A 33 12.06 -2.67 32.03
CA ALA A 33 11.16 -3.43 31.16
C ALA A 33 10.46 -2.51 30.14
N TRP A 34 9.98 -1.34 30.57
CA TRP A 34 9.33 -0.38 29.68
C TRP A 34 10.27 0.15 28.59
N LYS A 35 11.53 0.49 28.94
CA LYS A 35 12.53 0.94 27.97
C LYS A 35 12.93 -0.15 26.96
N LEU A 36 13.00 -1.40 27.40
CA LEU A 36 13.24 -2.53 26.50
C LEU A 36 12.04 -2.74 25.56
N LEU A 37 10.82 -2.64 26.07
CA LEU A 37 9.60 -2.81 25.28
C LEU A 37 9.49 -1.74 24.18
N THR A 38 9.74 -0.47 24.50
CA THR A 38 9.67 0.63 23.53
C THR A 38 10.76 0.53 22.46
N SER A 39 11.96 0.06 22.83
CA SER A 39 13.06 -0.18 21.88
C SER A 39 12.74 -1.31 20.90
N CYS A 40 12.17 -2.43 21.40
CA CYS A 40 11.69 -3.52 20.56
C CYS A 40 10.55 -3.06 19.63
N TRP A 41 9.67 -2.17 20.08
CA TRP A 41 8.58 -1.66 19.26
C TRP A 41 9.07 -0.79 18.09
N GLY A 42 10.14 -0.01 18.30
CA GLY A 42 10.80 0.76 17.25
C GLY A 42 11.37 -0.12 16.14
N LEU A 43 12.06 -1.21 16.53
CA LEU A 43 12.59 -2.21 15.60
C LEU A 43 11.46 -2.94 14.84
N PHE A 44 10.37 -3.28 15.53
CA PHE A 44 9.22 -3.93 14.93
C PHE A 44 8.56 -3.07 13.84
N LYS A 45 8.38 -1.76 14.10
CA LYS A 45 7.86 -0.82 13.08
C LYS A 45 8.80 -0.70 11.88
N TRP A 46 10.11 -0.71 12.12
CA TRP A 46 11.12 -0.66 11.06
C TRP A 46 11.09 -1.86 10.13
N ILE A 47 10.75 -3.05 10.64
CA ILE A 47 10.64 -4.28 9.84
C ILE A 47 9.27 -4.40 9.15
N CYS A 48 8.17 -4.04 9.83
CA CYS A 48 6.83 -4.22 9.28
C CYS A 48 6.50 -3.27 8.11
N VAL A 49 7.01 -2.04 8.13
CA VAL A 49 6.76 -1.06 7.05
C VAL A 49 7.31 -1.50 5.68
N PRO A 50 8.57 -1.95 5.54
CA PRO A 50 9.10 -2.41 4.25
C PRO A 50 8.43 -3.71 3.77
N VAL A 51 8.02 -4.59 4.69
CA VAL A 51 7.28 -5.83 4.37
C VAL A 51 5.95 -5.52 3.67
N GLY A 52 5.23 -4.48 4.10
CA GLY A 52 4.01 -4.03 3.44
C GLY A 52 4.22 -3.64 1.97
N LYS A 53 5.27 -2.85 1.69
CA LYS A 53 5.62 -2.43 0.32
C LYS A 53 6.06 -3.61 -0.55
N LEU A 54 6.82 -4.56 0.02
CA LEU A 54 7.26 -5.75 -0.69
C LEU A 54 6.07 -6.66 -1.03
N ARG A 55 5.16 -6.88 -0.07
CA ARG A 55 3.92 -7.66 -0.29
C ARG A 55 3.06 -7.06 -1.40
N GLN A 56 2.94 -5.73 -1.47
CA GLN A 56 2.21 -5.06 -2.55
C GLN A 56 2.85 -5.32 -3.92
N LYS A 57 4.18 -5.25 -4.04
CA LYS A 57 4.89 -5.56 -5.28
C LYS A 57 4.71 -7.02 -5.70
N ILE A 58 4.86 -7.96 -4.75
CA ILE A 58 4.68 -9.40 -5.03
C ILE A 58 3.23 -9.68 -5.46
N MET A 59 2.25 -9.11 -4.77
CA MET A 59 0.83 -9.23 -5.16
C MET A 59 0.56 -8.64 -6.55
N ALA A 60 1.19 -7.53 -6.91
CA ALA A 60 1.06 -6.96 -8.25
C ALA A 60 1.62 -7.88 -9.34
N VAL A 61 2.76 -8.53 -9.09
CA VAL A 61 3.36 -9.52 -10.00
C VAL A 61 2.48 -10.76 -10.10
N LEU A 62 2.05 -11.32 -8.97
CA LEU A 62 1.16 -12.49 -8.92
C LEU A 62 -0.15 -12.24 -9.65
N ARG A 63 -0.76 -11.06 -9.48
CA ARG A 63 -1.98 -10.68 -10.22
C ARG A 63 -1.80 -10.68 -11.75
N GLY A 64 -0.57 -10.52 -12.25
CA GLY A 64 -0.26 -10.67 -13.67
C GLY A 64 -0.17 -12.12 -14.14
N LEU A 65 0.22 -13.05 -13.26
CA LEU A 65 0.45 -14.47 -13.57
C LEU A 65 -0.79 -15.35 -13.37
N LEU A 66 -1.59 -15.08 -12.34
CA LEU A 66 -2.80 -15.85 -12.04
C LEU A 66 -3.89 -15.60 -13.07
N PRO A 67 -4.68 -16.60 -13.50
CA PRO A 67 -5.82 -16.38 -14.40
C PRO A 67 -6.86 -15.42 -13.77
N ALA A 68 -7.57 -14.68 -14.61
CA ALA A 68 -8.65 -13.80 -14.14
C ALA A 68 -9.82 -14.66 -13.65
N LYS A 69 -10.35 -14.34 -12.46
CA LYS A 69 -11.48 -15.09 -11.87
C LYS A 69 -12.84 -14.56 -12.32
N THR A 70 -12.90 -13.28 -12.67
CA THR A 70 -14.12 -12.60 -13.12
C THR A 70 -13.90 -11.91 -14.47
N PRO A 71 -14.96 -11.70 -15.28
CA PRO A 71 -14.84 -10.99 -16.55
C PRO A 71 -14.33 -9.56 -16.36
N ASP A 72 -14.74 -8.86 -15.31
CA ASP A 72 -14.26 -7.51 -14.99
C ASP A 72 -12.75 -7.47 -14.75
N GLN A 73 -12.24 -8.44 -13.98
CA GLN A 73 -10.80 -8.55 -13.74
C GLN A 73 -10.03 -8.77 -15.04
N LYS A 74 -10.60 -9.54 -15.99
CA LYS A 74 -9.99 -9.74 -17.30
C LYS A 74 -9.96 -8.44 -18.10
N ILE A 75 -11.07 -7.70 -18.18
CA ILE A 75 -11.14 -6.41 -18.88
C ILE A 75 -10.17 -5.39 -18.26
N PHE A 76 -10.13 -5.28 -16.93
CA PHE A 76 -9.21 -4.36 -16.24
C PHE A 76 -7.75 -4.67 -16.56
N ARG A 77 -7.36 -5.94 -16.58
CA ARG A 77 -6.00 -6.35 -16.95
C ARG A 77 -5.68 -6.05 -18.41
N VAL A 78 -6.61 -6.31 -19.32
CA VAL A 78 -6.46 -5.98 -20.74
C VAL A 78 -6.25 -4.47 -20.90
N TYR A 79 -7.05 -3.65 -20.23
CA TYR A 79 -6.90 -2.20 -20.26
C TYR A 79 -5.58 -1.73 -19.64
N GLU A 80 -5.12 -2.34 -18.54
CA GLU A 80 -3.79 -2.06 -17.98
C GLU A 80 -2.66 -2.39 -18.97
N ILE A 81 -2.76 -3.50 -19.70
CA ILE A 81 -1.78 -3.85 -20.74
C ILE A 81 -1.80 -2.80 -21.84
N PHE A 82 -2.97 -2.34 -22.28
CA PHE A 82 -3.10 -1.22 -23.22
C PHE A 82 -2.40 0.05 -22.71
N LEU A 83 -2.57 0.42 -21.43
CA LEU A 83 -1.87 1.58 -20.86
C LEU A 83 -0.34 1.40 -20.83
N ARG A 84 0.14 0.19 -20.55
CA ARG A 84 1.59 -0.14 -20.60
C ARG A 84 2.12 -0.05 -22.03
N LEU A 85 1.31 -0.47 -23.01
CA LEU A 85 1.62 -0.35 -24.43
C LEU A 85 1.74 1.13 -24.82
N GLY A 86 0.76 1.96 -24.45
CA GLY A 86 0.82 3.41 -24.65
C GLY A 86 2.08 4.04 -24.08
N ARG A 87 2.46 3.69 -22.84
CA ARG A 87 3.73 4.13 -22.24
C ARG A 87 4.94 3.70 -23.06
N ARG A 88 4.97 2.47 -23.59
CA ARG A 88 6.08 1.96 -24.41
C ARG A 88 6.25 2.73 -25.72
N PHE A 89 5.15 3.20 -26.33
CA PHE A 89 5.16 4.00 -27.57
C PHE A 89 5.19 5.53 -27.31
N GLY A 90 5.61 5.96 -26.12
CA GLY A 90 5.77 7.37 -25.79
C GLY A 90 4.45 8.13 -25.58
N CYS A 91 3.36 7.42 -25.31
CA CYS A 91 2.04 7.98 -25.00
C CYS A 91 1.56 7.54 -23.60
N PRO A 92 2.27 7.87 -22.50
CA PRO A 92 1.78 7.53 -21.17
C PRO A 92 0.50 8.31 -20.83
N ARG A 93 -0.45 7.67 -20.15
CA ARG A 93 -1.61 8.34 -19.53
C ARG A 93 -1.18 9.25 -18.38
N LYS A 94 -1.72 10.46 -18.30
CA LYS A 94 -1.46 11.41 -17.21
C LYS A 94 -2.19 10.96 -15.93
N THR A 95 -1.70 11.36 -14.76
CA THR A 95 -2.24 10.92 -13.47
C THR A 95 -3.70 11.33 -13.24
N CYS A 96 -4.07 12.53 -13.66
CA CYS A 96 -5.42 13.09 -13.48
C CYS A 96 -6.32 12.91 -14.71
N GLU A 97 -5.82 12.25 -15.76
CA GLU A 97 -6.53 12.11 -17.02
C GLU A 97 -7.51 10.95 -16.95
N THR A 98 -8.76 11.16 -17.36
CA THR A 98 -9.79 10.11 -17.42
C THR A 98 -9.51 9.15 -18.59
N PRO A 99 -10.08 7.92 -18.58
CA PRO A 99 -9.94 6.99 -19.71
C PRO A 99 -10.36 7.60 -21.05
N LEU A 100 -11.46 8.36 -21.06
CA LEU A 100 -11.98 9.03 -22.27
C LEU A 100 -11.07 10.17 -22.72
N GLU A 101 -10.59 11.00 -21.80
CA GLU A 101 -9.63 12.05 -22.12
C GLU A 101 -8.34 11.47 -22.71
N TYR A 102 -7.87 10.35 -22.18
CA TYR A 102 -6.69 9.67 -22.69
C TYR A 102 -6.87 9.21 -24.14
N VAL A 103 -8.03 8.62 -24.47
CA VAL A 103 -8.35 8.23 -25.86
C VAL A 103 -8.45 9.44 -26.78
N ARG A 104 -9.17 10.48 -26.36
CA ARG A 104 -9.27 11.72 -27.14
C ARG A 104 -7.89 12.32 -27.40
N ARG A 105 -7.02 12.37 -26.38
CA ARG A 105 -5.65 12.85 -26.54
C ARG A 105 -4.84 11.98 -27.49
N LEU A 106 -4.98 10.65 -27.43
CA LEU A 106 -4.33 9.73 -28.37
C LEU A 106 -4.74 10.07 -29.81
N GLN A 107 -6.03 10.27 -30.05
CA GLN A 107 -6.56 10.65 -31.37
C GLN A 107 -6.07 12.04 -31.80
N THR A 108 -6.14 13.05 -30.94
CA THR A 108 -5.70 14.42 -31.27
C THR A 108 -4.19 14.52 -31.48
N SER A 109 -3.38 13.63 -30.88
CA SER A 109 -1.92 13.68 -30.96
C SER A 109 -1.34 13.39 -32.36
N GLY A 110 -2.18 13.13 -33.37
CA GLY A 110 -1.75 12.80 -34.73
C GLY A 110 -1.12 11.41 -34.85
N LYS A 111 -0.96 10.69 -33.74
CA LYS A 111 -0.54 9.28 -33.68
C LYS A 111 -1.69 8.31 -34.00
N ILE A 112 -2.67 8.77 -34.78
CA ILE A 112 -3.84 7.97 -35.20
C ILE A 112 -3.37 6.77 -36.02
N GLU A 113 -2.30 6.91 -36.81
CA GLU A 113 -1.70 5.79 -37.55
C GLU A 113 -1.15 4.69 -36.61
N LEU A 114 -0.70 5.06 -35.41
CA LEU A 114 -0.17 4.11 -34.44
C LEU A 114 -1.29 3.41 -33.66
N PHE A 115 -2.36 4.13 -33.29
CA PHE A 115 -3.43 3.59 -32.46
C PHE A 115 -4.76 3.62 -33.21
N PRO A 116 -5.35 2.45 -33.48
CA PRO A 116 -6.58 2.40 -34.26
C PRO A 116 -7.75 2.91 -33.40
N GLY A 117 -8.39 3.99 -33.88
CA GLY A 117 -9.29 4.81 -33.08
C GLY A 117 -10.51 4.06 -32.55
N GLU A 118 -11.18 3.30 -33.43
CA GLU A 118 -12.41 2.57 -33.10
C GLU A 118 -12.18 1.49 -32.05
N GLU A 119 -11.14 0.67 -32.22
CA GLU A 119 -10.83 -0.43 -31.29
C GLU A 119 -10.38 0.09 -29.93
N VAL A 120 -9.69 1.23 -29.90
CA VAL A 120 -9.28 1.89 -28.65
C VAL A 120 -10.50 2.47 -27.92
N GLU A 121 -11.43 3.08 -28.65
CA GLU A 121 -12.70 3.56 -28.09
C GLU A 121 -13.55 2.42 -27.54
N GLU A 122 -13.70 1.33 -28.29
CA GLU A 122 -14.47 0.16 -27.88
C GLU A 122 -13.83 -0.53 -26.67
N LEU A 123 -12.51 -0.68 -26.66
CA LEU A 123 -11.81 -1.23 -25.49
C LEU A 123 -12.02 -0.34 -24.26
N THR A 124 -12.03 0.97 -24.44
CA THR A 124 -12.25 1.93 -23.36
C THR A 124 -13.71 1.91 -22.88
N SER A 125 -14.67 1.74 -23.77
CA SER A 125 -16.09 1.63 -23.41
C SER A 125 -16.35 0.37 -22.58
N LEU A 126 -15.77 -0.77 -22.96
CA LEU A 126 -15.81 -2.02 -22.19
C LEU A 126 -15.20 -1.84 -20.80
N PHE A 127 -14.07 -1.13 -20.70
CA PHE A 127 -13.46 -0.81 -19.41
C PHE A 127 -14.36 0.08 -18.54
N LEU A 128 -14.95 1.13 -19.10
CA LEU A 128 -15.85 2.02 -18.35
C LEU A 128 -17.10 1.28 -17.89
N LYS A 129 -17.66 0.41 -18.74
CA LYS A 129 -18.79 -0.46 -18.39
C LYS A 129 -18.43 -1.35 -17.21
N ALA A 130 -17.31 -2.07 -17.28
CA ALA A 130 -16.85 -2.93 -16.19
C ALA A 130 -16.53 -2.17 -14.88
N ARG A 131 -16.10 -0.90 -14.99
CA ARG A 131 -15.64 -0.11 -13.84
C ARG A 131 -16.75 0.66 -13.14
N TYR A 132 -17.69 1.22 -13.89
CA TYR A 132 -18.65 2.21 -13.42
C TYR A 132 -20.10 1.82 -13.65
N SER A 133 -20.39 0.84 -14.51
CA SER A 133 -21.76 0.35 -14.66
C SER A 133 -22.14 -0.58 -13.51
N HIS A 134 -23.43 -0.61 -13.19
CA HIS A 134 -24.02 -1.61 -12.30
C HIS A 134 -24.38 -2.91 -13.02
N GLU A 135 -24.29 -2.93 -14.35
CA GLU A 135 -24.58 -4.13 -15.15
C GLU A 135 -23.44 -5.15 -15.07
N PRO A 136 -23.75 -6.46 -14.89
CA PRO A 136 -22.74 -7.50 -14.93
C PRO A 136 -22.18 -7.64 -16.34
N VAL A 137 -20.84 -7.71 -16.44
CA VAL A 137 -20.14 -7.94 -17.69
C VAL A 137 -20.09 -9.44 -18.00
N SER A 138 -20.27 -9.81 -19.27
CA SER A 138 -20.17 -11.21 -19.71
C SER A 138 -18.73 -11.63 -20.03
N TRP A 139 -18.46 -12.94 -19.99
CA TRP A 139 -17.19 -13.50 -20.46
C TRP A 139 -16.94 -13.27 -21.95
N GLN A 140 -18.00 -13.12 -22.75
CA GLN A 140 -17.91 -12.77 -24.17
C GLN A 140 -17.34 -11.35 -24.34
N GLN A 141 -17.83 -10.37 -23.57
CA GLN A 141 -17.26 -9.01 -23.56
C GLN A 141 -15.80 -9.02 -23.13
N ALA A 142 -15.44 -9.85 -22.14
CA ALA A 142 -14.04 -10.01 -21.74
C ALA A 142 -13.17 -10.62 -22.85
N ALA A 143 -13.69 -11.55 -23.64
CA ALA A 143 -13.00 -12.11 -24.81
C ALA A 143 -12.84 -11.06 -25.93
N ILE A 144 -13.88 -10.27 -26.20
CA ILE A 144 -13.85 -9.16 -27.16
C ILE A 144 -12.75 -8.16 -26.77
N SER A 145 -12.66 -7.78 -25.49
CA SER A 145 -11.60 -6.87 -25.02
C SER A 145 -10.19 -7.38 -25.33
N GLU A 146 -9.97 -8.69 -25.21
CA GLU A 146 -8.68 -9.32 -25.52
C GLU A 146 -8.40 -9.32 -27.02
N GLN A 147 -9.42 -9.54 -27.85
CA GLN A 147 -9.31 -9.46 -29.31
C GLN A 147 -8.97 -8.03 -29.76
N LEU A 148 -9.67 -7.02 -29.21
CA LEU A 148 -9.38 -5.61 -29.49
C LEU A 148 -7.93 -5.27 -29.16
N LEU A 149 -7.43 -5.71 -28.00
CA LEU A 149 -6.03 -5.50 -27.63
C LEU A 149 -5.06 -6.19 -28.61
N LYS A 150 -5.39 -7.38 -29.11
CA LYS A 150 -4.57 -8.07 -30.13
C LYS A 150 -4.52 -7.27 -31.43
N ILE A 151 -5.66 -6.72 -31.88
CA ILE A 151 -5.76 -5.89 -33.09
C ILE A 151 -4.94 -4.60 -32.91
N ILE A 152 -5.10 -3.91 -31.78
CA ILE A 152 -4.30 -2.72 -31.45
C ILE A 152 -2.81 -3.06 -31.49
N ARG A 153 -2.41 -4.18 -30.87
CA ARG A 153 -1.01 -4.61 -30.84
C ARG A 153 -0.46 -4.99 -32.22
N SER A 154 -1.27 -5.57 -33.11
CA SER A 154 -0.81 -5.91 -34.46
C SER A 154 -0.63 -4.70 -35.34
N LYS A 155 -1.44 -3.64 -35.16
CA LYS A 155 -1.31 -2.38 -35.91
C LYS A 155 -0.16 -1.49 -35.43
N LEU A 156 0.32 -1.71 -34.20
CA LEU A 156 1.46 -1.00 -33.59
C LEU A 156 2.83 -1.58 -33.97
N LYS A 157 2.89 -2.65 -34.77
CA LYS A 157 4.13 -3.24 -35.29
C LYS A 157 4.55 -2.55 -36.57
#